data_AF-A0A9E3EXT2-F1
#
_entry.id   AF-A0A9E3EXT2-F1
#
_cell.length_a   1.000
_cell.length_b   1.000
_cell.length_c   1.000
_cell.angle_alpha   90.00
_cell.angle_beta   90.00
_cell.angle_gamma   90.00
#
_symmetry.space_group_name_H-M   'P 1'
#
loop_
_entity.id
_entity.type
_entity.pdbx_description
1 polymer ?
#
loop_
_entity_poly.entity_id
_entity_poly.type
_entity_poly.pdbx_seq_one_letter_code
_entity_poly.pdbx_strand_id
1 'polypeptide(L)'
;MPIGFHPFELIILLAIVLLIFGAKRLPEMGASIGKSIKEFQKGMKEINEPDQTDAPATKFETIEREIASKRNAAEVKSTIVETPVD
;
A
#
# COMPACT_ATOMS: atom_id res chain seq x y z
N MET A 1 38.73 -3.09 19.37
CA MET A 1 37.53 -3.82 18.91
C MET A 1 37.56 -3.86 17.39
N PRO A 2 37.15 -4.97 16.72
CA PRO A 2 37.30 -5.12 15.29
C PRO A 2 36.53 -4.03 14.54
N ILE A 3 37.19 -3.50 13.50
CA ILE A 3 36.84 -2.33 12.72
C ILE A 3 35.71 -2.72 11.75
N GLY A 4 34.51 -2.91 12.29
CA GLY A 4 33.29 -3.07 11.51
C GLY A 4 32.85 -1.71 10.98
N PHE A 5 32.48 -1.64 9.70
CA PHE A 5 31.91 -0.48 9.03
C PHE A 5 31.13 0.42 9.98
N HIS A 6 31.68 1.59 10.26
CA HIS A 6 31.09 2.50 11.23
C HIS A 6 29.80 3.08 10.62
N PRO A 7 28.62 2.85 11.21
CA PRO A 7 27.34 3.27 10.62
C PRO A 7 27.28 4.78 10.35
N PHE A 8 28.08 5.59 11.04
CA PHE A 8 28.20 7.02 10.76
C PHE A 8 28.80 7.33 9.39
N GLU A 9 29.72 6.52 8.86
CA GLU A 9 30.30 6.75 7.52
C GLU A 9 29.22 6.61 6.44
N LEU A 10 28.35 5.60 6.56
CA LEU A 10 27.21 5.41 5.67
C LEU A 10 26.20 6.56 5.77
N ILE A 11 25.93 7.06 6.99
CA ILE A 11 25.03 8.19 7.21
C ILE A 11 25.59 9.46 6.55
N ILE A 12 26.89 9.72 6.68
CA ILE A 12 27.55 10.88 6.07
C ILE A 12 27.48 10.79 4.53
N LEU A 13 27.77 9.63 3.96
CA LEU A 13 27.66 9.42 2.52
C LEU A 13 26.21 9.62 2.04
N LEU A 14 25.25 9.06 2.76
CA LEU A 14 23.82 9.24 2.48
C LEU A 14 23.44 10.72 2.53
N ALA A 15 23.92 11.48 3.51
CA ALA A 15 23.65 12.91 3.63
C ALA A 15 24.17 13.70 2.42
N ILE A 16 25.37 13.40 1.92
CA ILE A 16 25.94 14.05 0.72
C ILE A 16 25.07 13.75 -0.51
N VAL A 17 24.68 12.48 -0.70
CA VAL A 17 23.77 12.09 -1.79
C VAL A 17 22.42 12.80 -1.64
N LEU A 18 21.89 12.89 -0.42
CA LEU A 18 20.63 13.57 -0.15
C LEU A 18 20.71 15.09 -0.41
N LEU A 19 21.87 15.71 -0.24
CA LEU A 19 22.09 17.12 -0.59
C LEU A 19 22.08 17.35 -2.10
N ILE A 20 22.70 16.43 -2.87
CA ILE A 20 22.75 16.53 -4.34
C ILE A 20 21.40 16.22 -4.97
N PHE A 21 20.78 15.11 -4.57
CA PHE A 21 19.53 14.62 -5.17
C PHE A 21 18.28 15.20 -4.49
N GLY A 22 18.39 15.65 -3.24
CA GLY A 22 17.29 16.11 -2.41
C GLY A 22 16.58 14.99 -1.66
N ALA A 23 16.00 15.32 -0.49
CA ALA A 23 15.27 14.38 0.36
C ALA A 23 14.03 13.74 -0.31
N LYS A 24 13.51 14.34 -1.38
CA LYS A 24 12.32 13.87 -2.10
C LYS A 24 12.64 12.87 -3.22
N ARG A 25 13.79 12.99 -3.90
CA ARG A 25 14.08 12.18 -5.10
C ARG A 25 14.55 10.76 -4.79
N LEU A 26 15.34 10.56 -3.73
CA LEU A 26 15.73 9.21 -3.30
C LEU A 26 14.53 8.30 -2.98
N PRO A 27 13.55 8.70 -2.15
CA PRO A 27 12.40 7.84 -1.86
C PRO A 27 11.47 7.68 -3.07
N GLU A 28 11.35 8.70 -3.92
CA GLU A 28 10.56 8.62 -5.15
C GLU A 28 11.13 7.56 -6.12
N MET A 29 12.45 7.58 -6.35
CA MET A 29 13.14 6.57 -7.16
C MET A 29 13.19 5.21 -6.48
N GLY A 30 13.36 5.17 -5.16
CA GLY A 30 13.32 3.92 -4.39
C GLY A 30 11.95 3.25 -4.44
N ALA A 31 10.86 4.03 -4.46
CA ALA A 31 9.50 3.50 -4.54
C ALA A 31 9.20 2.84 -5.90
N SER A 32 9.69 3.37 -7.02
CA SER A 32 9.51 2.75 -8.33
C SER A 32 10.35 1.48 -8.45
N ILE A 33 11.64 1.54 -8.07
CA ILE A 33 12.54 0.39 -8.05
C ILE A 33 12.01 -0.72 -7.12
N GLY A 34 11.52 -0.34 -5.94
CA GLY A 34 10.96 -1.30 -4.97
C GLY A 34 9.72 -2.03 -5.49
N LYS A 35 8.86 -1.34 -6.27
CA LYS A 35 7.71 -1.99 -6.93
C LYS A 35 8.17 -3.00 -7.98
N SER A 36 9.11 -2.63 -8.85
CA SER A 36 9.66 -3.53 -9.87
C SER A 36 10.33 -4.76 -9.23
N ILE A 37 11.11 -4.57 -8.18
CA ILE A 37 11.75 -5.67 -7.44
C ILE A 37 10.69 -6.57 -6.79
N LYS A 38 9.62 -6.00 -6.22
CA LYS A 38 8.54 -6.76 -5.59
C LYS A 38 7.79 -7.63 -6.61
N GLU A 39 7.45 -7.07 -7.76
CA GLU A 39 6.80 -7.81 -8.85
C GLU A 39 7.72 -8.87 -9.45
N PHE A 40 9.01 -8.56 -9.60
CA PHE A 40 10.02 -9.51 -10.05
C PHE A 40 10.13 -10.70 -9.09
N GLN A 41 10.21 -10.45 -7.77
CA GLN A 41 10.22 -11.51 -6.77
C GLN A 41 8.93 -12.33 -6.78
N LYS A 42 7.76 -11.69 -6.97
CA LYS A 42 6.46 -12.38 -7.08
C LYS A 42 6.43 -13.33 -8.28
N GLY A 43 6.83 -12.85 -9.46
CA GLY A 43 6.93 -13.69 -10.66
C GLY A 43 7.95 -14.82 -10.50
N MET A 44 9.10 -14.57 -9.85
CA MET A 44 10.06 -15.63 -9.54
C MET A 44 9.47 -16.70 -8.62
N LYS A 45 8.69 -16.33 -7.60
CA LYS A 45 8.04 -17.30 -6.71
C LYS A 45 6.99 -18.13 -7.45
N GLU A 46 6.16 -17.49 -8.28
CA GLU A 46 5.14 -18.17 -9.09
C GLU A 46 5.74 -19.20 -10.06
N ILE A 47 6.94 -18.97 -10.59
CA ILE A 47 7.65 -19.92 -11.47
C ILE A 47 8.24 -21.11 -10.69
N ASN A 48 8.69 -20.89 -9.46
CA ASN A 48 9.34 -21.93 -8.66
C ASN A 48 8.34 -22.78 -7.83
N GLU A 49 7.16 -22.25 -7.53
CA GLU A 49 6.11 -22.93 -6.76
C GLU A 49 4.81 -22.96 -7.59
N PRO A 50 4.59 -23.98 -8.44
CA PRO A 50 3.44 -24.02 -9.36
C PRO A 50 2.06 -24.25 -8.71
N ASP A 51 1.87 -24.11 -7.39
CA ASP A 51 0.58 -24.47 -6.77
C ASP A 51 0.14 -23.73 -5.49
N GLN A 52 0.64 -22.52 -5.18
CA GLN A 52 0.02 -21.71 -4.11
C GLN A 52 -0.16 -20.25 -4.52
N THR A 53 -1.40 -19.95 -4.92
CA THR A 53 -1.90 -18.59 -5.16
C THR A 53 -2.02 -17.87 -3.81
N ASP A 54 -1.03 -17.04 -3.49
CA ASP A 54 -1.17 -15.99 -2.49
C ASP A 54 -0.82 -14.63 -3.12
N ALA A 55 -1.84 -14.01 -3.73
CA ALA A 55 -1.82 -12.61 -4.09
C ALA A 55 -2.18 -11.76 -2.86
N PRO A 56 -1.37 -10.77 -2.45
CA PRO A 56 -1.77 -9.90 -1.36
C PRO A 56 -2.88 -8.95 -1.85
N ALA A 57 -4.10 -9.29 -1.44
CA ALA A 57 -5.20 -8.36 -1.20
C ALA A 57 -4.67 -7.12 -0.46
N THR A 58 -5.05 -5.89 -0.88
CA THR A 58 -5.11 -4.66 -0.04
C THR A 58 -5.61 -3.41 -0.81
N LYS A 59 -6.12 -3.46 -2.06
CA LYS A 59 -6.67 -2.24 -2.69
C LYS A 59 -8.13 -2.27 -3.13
N PHE A 60 -8.78 -3.44 -3.13
CA PHE A 60 -10.19 -3.53 -3.52
C PHE A 60 -11.17 -3.40 -2.33
N GLU A 61 -10.78 -3.79 -1.11
CA GLU A 61 -11.67 -3.68 0.07
C GLU A 61 -11.93 -2.24 0.54
N THR A 62 -11.01 -1.30 0.31
CA THR A 62 -11.20 0.11 0.72
C THR A 62 -12.25 0.82 -0.14
N ILE A 63 -12.33 0.46 -1.43
CA ILE A 63 -13.29 1.07 -2.38
C ILE A 63 -14.72 0.56 -2.11
N GLU A 64 -14.89 -0.72 -1.77
CA GLU A 64 -16.21 -1.27 -1.44
C GLU A 64 -16.79 -0.74 -0.12
N ARG A 65 -15.95 -0.54 0.91
CA ARG A 65 -16.40 0.09 2.17
C ARG A 65 -16.84 1.54 1.99
N GLU A 66 -16.24 2.28 1.04
CA GLU A 66 -16.62 3.65 0.72
C GLU A 66 -17.98 3.74 -0.02
N ILE A 67 -18.26 2.77 -0.90
CA ILE A 67 -19.53 2.70 -1.65
C ILE A 67 -20.69 2.23 -0.76
N ALA A 68 -20.46 1.28 0.15
CA ALA A 68 -21.47 0.77 1.07
C ALA A 68 -21.92 1.80 2.13
N SER A 69 -21.02 2.72 2.53
CA SER A 69 -21.32 3.76 3.53
C SER A 69 -22.25 4.87 2.99
N LYS A 70 -22.24 5.13 1.68
CA LYS A 70 -23.07 6.20 1.07
C LYS A 70 -24.54 5.79 0.81
N ARG A 71 -24.88 4.50 0.85
CA ARG A 71 -26.24 4.00 0.55
C ARG A 71 -27.24 4.10 1.71
N ASN A 72 -26.78 4.12 2.96
CA ASN A 72 -27.67 4.08 4.14
C ASN A 72 -28.19 5.45 4.63
N ALA A 73 -27.84 6.56 3.98
CA ALA A 73 -28.33 7.89 4.35
C ALA A 73 -29.63 8.31 3.63
N ALA A 74 -30.10 7.55 2.63
CA ALA A 74 -31.17 8.01 1.74
C ALA A 74 -32.54 7.32 1.93
N GLU A 75 -32.65 6.24 2.71
CA GLU A 75 -33.87 5.38 2.68
C GLU A 75 -34.47 5.07 4.07
N VAL A 76 -34.47 6.03 5.01
CA VAL A 76 -35.18 5.87 6.31
C VAL A 76 -36.28 6.92 6.51
N LYS A 77 -36.52 7.81 5.53
CA LYS A 77 -37.48 8.91 5.68
C LYS A 77 -38.87 8.72 5.05
N SER A 78 -39.23 7.52 4.58
CA SER A 78 -40.57 7.28 4.00
C SER A 78 -41.46 6.30 4.80
N THR A 79 -41.07 5.90 6.02
CA THR A 79 -41.95 5.17 6.93
C THR A 79 -42.61 6.17 7.88
N ILE A 80 -43.76 6.72 7.51
CA ILE A 80 -44.86 7.21 8.38
C ILE A 80 -46.02 7.52 7.42
N VAL A 81 -47.25 7.19 7.84
CA VAL A 81 -48.56 7.23 7.13
C VAL A 81 -48.72 6.10 6.09
N GLU A 82 -49.63 5.12 6.18
CA GLU A 82 -51.00 5.05 6.73
C GLU A 82 -51.33 3.65 7.30
N THR A 83 -52.09 3.62 8.39
CA THR A 83 -52.93 2.50 8.87
C THR A 83 -54.11 2.24 7.92
N PRO A 84 -54.62 1.02 7.81
CA PRO A 84 -55.92 0.65 8.45
C PRO A 84 -55.86 -0.78 9.04
N VAL A 85 -56.50 -1.22 10.13
CA VAL A 85 -57.90 -1.16 10.60
C VAL A 85 -58.91 -1.36 9.48
N ASP A 86 -59.01 -2.60 8.99
CA ASP A 86 -60.23 -3.43 8.98
C ASP A 86 -59.86 -4.88 8.61
#